data_AF-A0A6C1PPI3-F1
#
_entry.id   AF-A0A6C1PPI3-F1
#
_cell.length_a   1.000
_cell.length_b   1.000
_cell.length_c   1.000
_cell.angle_alpha   90.00
_cell.angle_beta   90.00
_cell.angle_gamma   90.00
#
_symmetry.space_group_name_H-M   'P 1'
#
loop_
_entity.id
_entity.type
_entity.pdbx_description
1 polymer ?
#
loop_
_entity_poly.entity_id
_entity_poly.type
_entity_poly.pdbx_seq_one_letter_code
_entity_poly.pdbx_strand_id
1 'polypeptide(L)'
;MSLSIDGVSVDATIDRTARTVTAIVPPVDLARVQPAIGLSPGATLVGVPAFADGVPTSVAVSPTFGRPVNWSVTIHVSPGASFLFDGVRIVLTAGYTDSSDPEQAAAWGHGAPGGSWSDNGFEFWIYEMIDDLGSEDQTSGICLWVTLPEIAVGEYSIDDDDAVTLGYWDDTLSVTASELTVIVATSPSSVGEYMTGSFQASLSGKGTKGDKTKEGTEGGGPPAHTLSDGFFKVVRVADNIWSY
;
A
#
# COMPACT_ATOMS: atom_id res chain seq x y z
N MET A 1 19.37 19.09 6.21
CA MET A 1 17.99 18.68 6.52
C MET A 1 17.83 17.27 6.00
N SER A 2 17.17 16.39 6.73
CA SER A 2 16.82 15.03 6.31
C SER A 2 15.36 14.77 6.67
N LEU A 3 14.74 13.74 6.09
CA LEU A 3 13.38 13.32 6.40
C LEU A 3 13.39 11.82 6.70
N SER A 4 12.66 11.41 7.72
CA SER A 4 12.33 10.01 7.96
C SER A 4 10.85 9.87 8.32
N ILE A 5 10.28 8.71 8.01
CA ILE A 5 8.90 8.35 8.38
C ILE A 5 8.98 7.01 9.10
N ASP A 6 8.40 6.92 10.29
CA ASP A 6 8.47 5.74 11.17
C ASP A 6 9.90 5.20 11.38
N GLY A 7 10.88 6.11 11.45
CA GLY A 7 12.29 5.76 11.63
C GLY A 7 13.01 5.29 10.36
N VAL A 8 12.31 5.17 9.23
CA VAL A 8 12.90 4.88 7.92
C VAL A 8 13.33 6.19 7.25
N SER A 9 14.62 6.32 6.94
CA SER A 9 15.12 7.43 6.14
C SER A 9 14.54 7.37 4.74
N VAL A 10 14.04 8.52 4.26
CA VAL A 10 13.47 8.63 2.91
C VAL A 10 14.32 9.57 2.07
N ASP A 11 14.47 9.25 0.79
CA ASP A 11 15.18 10.11 -0.14
C ASP A 11 14.38 11.39 -0.37
N ALA A 12 15.04 12.53 -0.12
CA ALA A 12 14.44 13.85 -0.26
C ALA A 12 15.30 14.75 -1.13
N THR A 13 14.65 15.41 -2.09
CA THR A 13 15.25 16.49 -2.87
C THR A 13 15.11 17.79 -2.10
N ILE A 14 16.23 18.49 -1.90
CA ILE A 14 16.28 19.72 -1.11
C ILE A 14 16.80 20.87 -1.97
N ASP A 15 15.94 21.83 -2.29
CA ASP A 15 16.35 23.10 -2.89
C ASP A 15 16.49 24.15 -1.79
N ARG A 16 17.74 24.49 -1.46
CA ARG A 16 18.05 25.47 -0.42
C ARG A 16 17.75 26.91 -0.84
N THR A 17 17.74 27.19 -2.14
CA THR A 17 17.48 28.52 -2.69
C THR A 17 15.98 28.80 -2.65
N ALA A 18 15.19 27.85 -3.17
CA ALA A 18 13.72 27.93 -3.11
C ALA A 18 13.15 27.60 -1.73
N ARG A 19 13.96 27.00 -0.84
CA ARG A 19 13.57 26.49 0.48
C ARG A 19 12.45 25.45 0.39
N THR A 20 12.60 24.55 -0.57
CA THR A 20 11.66 23.46 -0.78
C THR A 20 12.32 22.12 -0.43
N VAL A 21 11.50 21.21 0.09
CA VAL A 21 11.86 19.80 0.28
C VAL A 21 10.75 18.98 -0.37
N THR A 22 11.14 18.07 -1.26
CA THR A 22 10.22 17.10 -1.84
C THR A 22 10.73 15.70 -1.53
N ALA A 23 9.89 14.86 -0.95
CA ALA A 23 10.24 13.47 -0.65
C ALA A 23 9.21 12.52 -1.26
N ILE A 24 9.68 11.33 -1.66
CA ILE A 24 8.84 10.21 -2.05
C ILE A 24 9.02 9.13 -0.98
N VAL A 25 7.92 8.59 -0.47
CA VAL A 25 7.91 7.67 0.66
C VAL A 25 7.14 6.39 0.32
N PRO A 26 7.47 5.24 0.93
CA PRO A 26 6.70 4.02 0.75
C PRO A 26 5.22 4.21 1.10
N PRO A 27 4.31 3.31 0.65
CA PRO A 27 2.90 3.34 1.03
C PRO A 27 2.74 3.44 2.55
N VAL A 28 2.15 4.54 3.02
CA VAL A 28 1.96 4.83 4.44
C VAL A 28 0.82 5.82 4.65
N ASP A 29 0.10 5.68 5.76
CA ASP A 29 -0.92 6.63 6.17
C ASP A 29 -0.30 7.85 6.87
N LEU A 30 -0.15 8.96 6.13
CA LEU A 30 0.38 10.23 6.64
C LEU A 30 -0.47 10.86 7.76
N ALA A 31 -1.73 10.44 7.95
CA ALA A 31 -2.54 10.89 9.08
C ALA A 31 -2.17 10.19 10.39
N ARG A 32 -1.52 9.02 10.31
CA ARG A 32 -1.16 8.17 11.45
C ARG A 32 0.34 8.16 11.76
N VAL A 33 1.17 8.54 10.79
CA VAL A 33 2.62 8.67 10.98
C VAL A 33 3.04 10.12 11.16
N GLN A 34 4.05 10.33 12.01
CA GLN A 34 4.65 11.64 12.19
C GLN A 34 6.03 11.68 11.53
N PRO A 35 6.21 12.40 10.40
CA PRO A 35 7.51 12.52 9.78
C PRO A 35 8.50 13.21 10.72
N ALA A 36 9.68 12.63 10.88
CA ALA A 36 10.78 13.27 11.59
C ALA A 36 11.63 14.05 10.58
N ILE A 37 11.84 15.33 10.86
CA ILE A 37 12.66 16.20 10.02
C ILE A 37 13.98 16.45 10.75
N GLY A 38 15.06 15.88 10.22
CA GLY A 38 16.41 16.17 10.68
C GLY A 38 16.83 17.58 10.30
N LEU A 39 17.30 18.36 11.26
CA LEU A 39 17.74 19.74 11.06
C LEU A 39 19.26 19.88 11.24
N SER A 40 19.80 21.02 10.84
CA SER A 40 21.17 21.39 11.17
C SER A 40 21.35 21.51 12.69
N PRO A 41 22.56 21.26 13.23
CA PRO A 41 22.80 21.33 14.68
C PRO A 41 22.33 22.65 15.30
N GLY A 42 21.55 22.55 16.38
CA GLY A 42 20.99 23.69 17.12
C GLY A 42 19.77 24.36 16.50
N ALA A 43 19.37 23.98 15.28
CA ALA A 43 18.08 24.39 14.73
C ALA A 43 16.94 23.52 15.29
N THR A 44 15.76 24.12 15.44
CA THR A 44 14.56 23.47 15.96
C THR A 44 13.37 23.72 15.03
N LEU A 45 12.43 22.76 15.00
CA LEU A 45 11.14 22.95 14.33
C LEU A 45 10.22 23.75 15.25
N VAL A 46 9.48 24.70 14.68
CA VAL A 46 8.40 25.39 15.40
C VAL A 46 7.11 24.61 15.14
N GLY A 47 6.96 23.51 15.88
CA GLY A 47 5.90 22.53 15.66
C GLY A 47 6.15 21.63 14.45
N VAL A 48 5.42 20.52 14.39
CA VAL A 48 5.40 19.61 13.24
C VAL A 48 3.99 19.65 12.67
N PRO A 49 3.78 20.20 11.45
CA PRO A 49 2.46 20.20 10.85
C PRO A 49 2.04 18.78 10.46
N ALA A 50 0.74 18.55 10.31
CA ALA A 50 0.24 17.36 9.63
C ALA A 50 0.55 17.48 8.13
N PHE A 51 0.93 16.37 7.52
CA PHE A 51 1.20 16.29 6.09
C PHE A 51 0.05 15.60 5.37
N ALA A 52 -0.25 16.06 4.17
CA ALA A 52 -1.13 15.39 3.23
C ALA A 52 -0.36 15.07 1.95
N ASP A 53 -0.70 13.95 1.31
CA ASP A 53 -0.02 13.45 0.13
C ASP A 53 -0.03 14.47 -1.02
N GLY A 54 1.15 14.82 -1.52
CA GLY A 54 1.37 15.77 -2.59
C GLY A 54 1.06 17.23 -2.26
N VAL A 55 0.68 17.56 -1.02
CA VAL A 55 0.32 18.92 -0.62
C VAL A 55 1.53 19.65 -0.01
N PRO A 56 1.97 20.78 -0.60
CA PRO A 56 3.03 21.60 -0.02
C PRO A 56 2.62 22.15 1.35
N THR A 57 3.40 21.83 2.37
CA THR A 57 3.14 22.19 3.77
C THR A 57 4.24 23.10 4.30
N SER A 58 3.87 24.23 4.91
CA SER A 58 4.85 25.18 5.44
C SER A 58 5.40 24.70 6.79
N VAL A 59 6.72 24.58 6.88
CA VAL A 59 7.46 24.18 8.08
C VAL A 59 8.37 25.32 8.53
N ALA A 60 8.16 25.83 9.74
CA ALA A 60 8.99 26.87 10.31
C ALA A 60 10.20 26.27 11.04
N VAL A 61 11.40 26.67 10.62
CA VAL A 61 12.67 26.24 11.21
C VAL A 61 13.31 27.42 11.95
N SER A 62 13.49 27.29 13.26
CA SER A 62 14.19 28.26 14.11
C SER A 62 15.67 27.90 14.20
N PRO A 63 16.59 28.71 13.64
CA PRO A 63 18.02 28.50 13.82
C PRO A 63 18.46 28.86 15.25
N THR A 64 19.64 28.37 15.67
CA THR A 64 20.27 28.74 16.96
C THR A 64 20.41 30.26 17.13
N PHE A 65 20.72 30.94 16.03
CA PHE A 65 20.85 32.39 15.96
C PHE A 65 20.11 32.90 14.73
N GLY A 66 19.26 33.90 14.91
CA GLY A 66 18.52 34.54 13.83
C GLY A 66 17.01 34.38 13.96
N ARG A 67 16.31 34.69 12.87
CA ARG A 67 14.84 34.59 12.79
C ARG A 67 14.43 33.23 12.22
N PRO A 68 13.25 32.72 12.59
CA PRO A 68 12.68 31.53 11.96
C PRO A 68 12.56 31.70 10.45
N VAL A 69 12.79 30.61 9.72
CA VAL A 69 12.68 30.56 8.26
C VAL A 69 11.69 29.47 7.88
N ASN A 70 10.75 29.81 6.99
CA ASN A 70 9.79 28.85 6.47
C ASN A 70 10.36 28.08 5.28
N TRP A 71 10.15 26.77 5.33
CA TRP A 71 10.38 25.82 4.25
C TRP A 71 9.04 25.33 3.73
N SER A 72 8.95 25.02 2.44
CA SER A 72 7.81 24.32 1.86
C SER A 72 8.18 22.85 1.69
N VAL A 73 7.53 21.97 2.44
CA VAL A 73 7.80 20.53 2.44
C VAL A 73 6.63 19.80 1.80
N THR A 74 6.89 19.04 0.75
CA THR A 74 5.92 18.19 0.05
C THR A 74 6.33 16.73 0.19
N ILE A 75 5.41 15.88 0.63
CA ILE A 75 5.61 14.44 0.75
C ILE A 75 4.67 13.75 -0.24
N HIS A 76 5.22 12.92 -1.11
CA HIS A 76 4.46 12.07 -2.02
C HIS A 76 4.51 10.62 -1.54
N VAL A 77 3.35 10.01 -1.32
CA VAL A 77 3.26 8.58 -1.01
C VAL A 77 3.29 7.80 -2.31
N SER A 78 4.19 6.83 -2.43
CA SER A 78 4.25 5.93 -3.58
C SER A 78 3.00 5.03 -3.64
N PRO A 79 2.52 4.66 -4.83
CA PRO A 79 1.51 3.63 -4.97
C PRO A 79 1.99 2.28 -4.41
N GLY A 80 1.05 1.48 -3.91
CA GLY A 80 1.31 0.18 -3.29
C GLY A 80 0.51 -0.02 -2.02
N ALA A 81 0.92 -1.00 -1.22
CA ALA A 81 0.36 -1.26 0.11
C ALA A 81 1.46 -1.55 1.13
N SER A 82 1.16 -1.31 2.40
CA SER A 82 1.99 -1.74 3.51
C SER A 82 1.13 -2.20 4.67
N PHE A 83 1.62 -3.15 5.45
CA PHE A 83 0.88 -3.73 6.58
C PHE A 83 1.83 -4.49 7.51
N LEU A 84 1.41 -4.74 8.74
CA LEU A 84 2.06 -5.65 9.66
C LEU A 84 1.40 -7.03 9.53
N PHE A 85 2.18 -8.04 9.12
CA PHE A 85 1.80 -9.44 9.19
C PHE A 85 2.52 -10.08 10.37
N ASP A 86 1.78 -10.46 11.41
CA ASP A 86 2.31 -10.99 12.67
C ASP A 86 3.45 -10.14 13.26
N GLY A 87 3.32 -8.81 13.15
CA GLY A 87 4.28 -7.84 13.65
C GLY A 87 5.46 -7.53 12.71
N VAL A 88 5.57 -8.21 11.56
CA VAL A 88 6.57 -7.92 10.54
C VAL A 88 5.98 -6.98 9.49
N ARG A 89 6.65 -5.85 9.23
CA ARG A 89 6.23 -4.91 8.18
C ARG A 89 6.51 -5.50 6.81
N ILE A 90 5.45 -5.61 6.03
CA ILE A 90 5.49 -5.94 4.60
C ILE A 90 5.15 -4.68 3.82
N VAL A 91 5.86 -4.48 2.70
CA VAL A 91 5.64 -3.37 1.77
C VAL A 91 5.58 -3.95 0.36
N LEU A 92 4.47 -3.69 -0.33
CA LEU A 92 4.20 -4.16 -1.68
C LEU A 92 4.09 -2.93 -2.59
N THR A 93 4.86 -2.89 -3.67
CA THR A 93 4.98 -1.69 -4.53
C THR A 93 4.89 -1.99 -6.02
N ALA A 94 4.50 -3.21 -6.38
CA ALA A 94 4.39 -3.63 -7.76
C ALA A 94 2.96 -4.10 -8.10
N GLY A 95 2.69 -4.20 -9.40
CA GLY A 95 1.45 -4.72 -9.97
C GLY A 95 1.76 -5.68 -11.12
N TYR A 96 0.76 -5.85 -11.98
CA TYR A 96 0.80 -6.75 -13.14
C TYR A 96 1.35 -6.10 -14.41
N THR A 97 2.03 -6.89 -15.23
CA THR A 97 2.35 -6.57 -16.62
C THR A 97 2.30 -7.83 -17.49
N ASP A 98 2.27 -7.64 -18.81
CA ASP A 98 2.54 -8.70 -19.78
C ASP A 98 3.55 -8.18 -20.81
N SER A 99 4.82 -8.56 -20.68
CA SER A 99 5.85 -8.13 -21.62
C SER A 99 5.69 -8.73 -23.02
N SER A 100 4.88 -9.78 -23.16
CA SER A 100 4.57 -10.42 -24.45
C SER A 100 3.39 -9.74 -25.18
N ASP A 101 2.53 -9.03 -24.46
CA ASP A 101 1.40 -8.25 -24.99
C ASP A 101 1.42 -6.79 -24.48
N PRO A 102 1.94 -5.84 -25.29
CA PRO A 102 1.98 -4.42 -24.92
C PRO A 102 0.62 -3.76 -24.69
N GLU A 103 -0.45 -4.23 -25.35
CA GLU A 103 -1.80 -3.68 -25.15
C GLU A 103 -2.33 -4.11 -23.77
N GLN A 104 -2.11 -5.37 -23.41
CA GLN A 104 -2.48 -5.90 -22.10
C GLN A 104 -1.62 -5.29 -20.97
N ALA A 105 -0.31 -5.13 -21.19
CA ALA A 105 0.55 -4.42 -20.24
C ALA A 105 0.06 -2.99 -19.97
N ALA A 106 -0.38 -2.27 -21.00
CA ALA A 106 -0.92 -0.92 -20.86
C ALA A 106 -2.24 -0.92 -20.08
N ALA A 107 -3.13 -1.88 -20.35
CA ALA A 107 -4.37 -2.03 -19.60
C ALA A 107 -4.10 -2.26 -18.10
N TRP A 108 -3.08 -3.07 -17.77
CA TRP A 108 -2.74 -3.42 -16.38
C TRP A 108 -1.86 -2.40 -15.67
N GLY A 109 -1.50 -1.30 -16.34
CA GLY A 109 -0.70 -0.23 -15.74
C GLY A 109 0.80 -0.49 -15.74
N HIS A 110 1.31 -1.38 -16.60
CA HIS A 110 2.73 -1.66 -16.81
C HIS A 110 3.50 -1.99 -15.51
N GLY A 111 2.93 -2.85 -14.67
CA GLY A 111 3.54 -3.29 -13.42
C GLY A 111 3.40 -2.29 -12.26
N ALA A 112 2.63 -1.21 -12.43
CA ALA A 112 2.29 -0.31 -11.33
C ALA A 112 1.17 -0.90 -10.45
N PRO A 113 1.21 -0.70 -9.11
CA PRO A 113 0.10 -1.08 -8.23
C PRO A 113 -1.22 -0.46 -8.66
N GLY A 114 -2.20 -1.30 -8.99
CA GLY A 114 -3.43 -0.84 -9.63
C GLY A 114 -4.65 -1.69 -9.32
N GLY A 115 -5.82 -1.10 -9.56
CA GLY A 115 -7.13 -1.74 -9.41
C GLY A 115 -8.10 -1.35 -10.54
N SER A 116 -9.12 -2.17 -10.75
CA SER A 116 -10.07 -2.03 -11.86
C SER A 116 -11.47 -2.24 -11.34
N TRP A 117 -12.39 -1.58 -12.02
CA TRP A 117 -13.80 -1.74 -11.73
C TRP A 117 -14.37 -2.95 -12.47
N SER A 118 -15.08 -3.84 -11.80
CA SER A 118 -15.86 -4.91 -12.42
C SER A 118 -17.31 -4.90 -11.92
N ASP A 119 -18.14 -5.78 -12.48
CA ASP A 119 -19.50 -6.02 -11.99
C ASP A 119 -19.52 -6.52 -10.53
N ASN A 120 -18.39 -7.02 -10.01
CA ASN A 120 -18.25 -7.51 -8.63
C ASN A 120 -17.68 -6.45 -7.67
N GLY A 121 -17.35 -5.25 -8.16
CA GLY A 121 -16.79 -4.16 -7.37
C GLY A 121 -15.42 -3.70 -7.83
N PHE A 122 -14.68 -3.01 -6.96
CA PHE A 122 -13.31 -2.58 -7.23
C PHE A 122 -12.32 -3.62 -6.74
N GLU A 123 -11.56 -4.16 -7.68
CA GLU A 123 -10.60 -5.22 -7.43
C GLU A 123 -9.18 -4.70 -7.65
N PHE A 124 -8.26 -5.01 -6.74
CA PHE A 124 -6.85 -4.67 -6.91
C PHE A 124 -5.92 -5.78 -6.45
N TRP A 125 -4.80 -5.87 -7.15
CA TRP A 125 -3.71 -6.82 -6.89
C TRP A 125 -2.41 -6.04 -6.74
N ILE A 126 -1.73 -6.25 -5.62
CA ILE A 126 -0.45 -5.58 -5.33
C ILE A 126 0.56 -6.62 -4.93
N TYR A 127 1.75 -6.52 -5.49
CA TYR A 127 2.82 -7.48 -5.39
C TYR A 127 4.07 -6.88 -4.75
N GLU A 128 4.90 -7.77 -4.19
CA GLU A 128 6.25 -7.43 -3.75
C GLU A 128 7.14 -7.04 -4.94
N MET A 129 7.04 -7.78 -6.05
CA MET A 129 7.78 -7.56 -7.29
C MET A 129 6.83 -7.56 -8.49
N ILE A 130 7.24 -6.98 -9.62
CA ILE A 130 6.41 -6.97 -10.83
C ILE A 130 6.12 -8.40 -11.24
N ASP A 131 4.84 -8.73 -11.37
CA ASP A 131 4.41 -10.00 -11.93
C ASP A 131 4.20 -9.84 -13.43
N ASP A 132 4.98 -10.60 -14.21
CA ASP A 132 5.02 -10.53 -15.67
C ASP A 132 4.55 -11.86 -16.26
N LEU A 133 3.33 -11.87 -16.80
CA LEU A 133 2.75 -13.06 -17.42
C LEU A 133 3.43 -13.45 -18.74
N GLY A 134 4.15 -12.52 -19.38
CA GLY A 134 4.93 -12.78 -20.57
C GLY A 134 6.26 -13.50 -20.29
N SER A 135 6.64 -13.64 -19.02
CA SER A 135 7.88 -14.29 -18.58
C SER A 135 7.65 -15.74 -18.15
N GLU A 136 8.54 -16.65 -18.58
CA GLU A 136 8.57 -18.03 -18.06
C GLU A 136 9.10 -18.11 -16.62
N ASP A 137 9.86 -17.09 -16.19
CA ASP A 137 10.42 -16.97 -14.85
C ASP A 137 9.52 -16.10 -13.97
N GLN A 138 8.30 -16.56 -13.70
CA GLN A 138 7.47 -15.92 -12.68
C GLN A 138 8.12 -16.08 -11.31
N THR A 139 8.43 -14.97 -10.67
CA THR A 139 9.05 -14.97 -9.34
C THR A 139 7.99 -15.23 -8.28
N SER A 140 8.18 -16.25 -7.43
CA SER A 140 7.42 -16.39 -6.19
C SER A 140 7.55 -15.11 -5.36
N GLY A 141 6.42 -14.56 -4.92
CA GLY A 141 6.37 -13.33 -4.12
C GLY A 141 5.05 -13.20 -3.39
N ILE A 142 5.01 -12.27 -2.43
CA ILE A 142 3.79 -11.95 -1.69
C ILE A 142 2.87 -11.11 -2.58
N CYS A 143 1.59 -11.49 -2.65
CA CYS A 143 0.53 -10.70 -3.27
C CYS A 143 -0.58 -10.41 -2.27
N LEU A 144 -1.11 -9.20 -2.34
CA LEU A 144 -2.35 -8.78 -1.69
C LEU A 144 -3.42 -8.59 -2.76
N TRP A 145 -4.48 -9.37 -2.65
CA TRP A 145 -5.67 -9.24 -3.48
C TRP A 145 -6.85 -8.79 -2.61
N VAL A 146 -7.57 -7.77 -3.07
CA VAL A 146 -8.74 -7.21 -2.38
C VAL A 146 -9.84 -6.94 -3.40
N THR A 147 -11.06 -7.37 -3.08
CA THR A 147 -12.29 -6.99 -3.77
C THR A 147 -13.17 -6.17 -2.84
N LEU A 148 -13.45 -4.92 -3.21
CA LEU A 148 -14.34 -4.03 -2.48
C LEU A 148 -15.69 -3.92 -3.21
N PRO A 149 -16.83 -4.20 -2.54
CA PRO A 149 -18.14 -4.19 -3.18
C PRO A 149 -18.57 -2.78 -3.62
N GLU A 150 -18.03 -1.73 -2.99
CA GLU A 150 -18.29 -0.34 -3.31
C GLU A 150 -17.02 0.49 -3.15
N ILE A 151 -16.90 1.56 -3.93
CA ILE A 151 -15.77 2.49 -3.89
C ILE A 151 -16.02 3.70 -2.99
N ALA A 152 -17.22 3.89 -2.45
CA ALA A 152 -17.55 5.09 -1.71
C ALA A 152 -16.61 5.28 -0.50
N VAL A 153 -16.31 6.53 -0.19
CA VAL A 153 -15.57 6.87 1.03
C VAL A 153 -16.40 6.38 2.23
N GLY A 154 -15.81 5.54 3.07
CA GLY A 154 -16.56 4.86 4.11
C GLY A 154 -15.80 3.70 4.73
N GLU A 155 -16.44 3.09 5.72
CA GLU A 155 -15.96 1.89 6.42
C GLU A 155 -16.77 0.68 5.95
N TYR A 156 -16.07 -0.39 5.63
CA TYR A 156 -16.62 -1.65 5.13
C TYR A 156 -16.12 -2.77 6.02
N SER A 157 -17.07 -3.57 6.52
CA SER A 157 -16.77 -4.87 7.11
C SER A 157 -17.18 -5.92 6.11
N ILE A 158 -16.23 -6.75 5.69
CA ILE A 158 -16.45 -7.81 4.72
C ILE A 158 -16.24 -9.14 5.44
N ASP A 159 -17.31 -9.92 5.47
CA ASP A 159 -17.40 -11.28 6.03
C ASP A 159 -17.64 -12.24 4.86
N ASP A 160 -16.65 -12.31 3.98
CA ASP A 160 -16.62 -13.17 2.80
C ASP A 160 -15.22 -13.73 2.68
N ASP A 161 -15.13 -15.05 2.72
CA ASP A 161 -13.90 -15.83 2.68
C ASP A 161 -13.08 -15.57 1.40
N ASP A 162 -13.61 -14.90 0.37
CA ASP A 162 -12.89 -14.60 -0.88
C ASP A 162 -12.63 -13.09 -1.10
N ALA A 163 -13.06 -12.21 -0.18
CA ALA A 163 -12.94 -10.76 -0.38
C ALA A 163 -11.51 -10.23 -0.25
N VAL A 164 -10.67 -10.87 0.56
CA VAL A 164 -9.25 -10.53 0.70
C VAL A 164 -8.40 -11.77 0.82
N THR A 165 -7.45 -11.89 -0.08
CA THR A 165 -6.44 -12.93 -0.06
C THR A 165 -5.07 -12.30 0.14
N LEU A 166 -4.34 -12.77 1.15
CA LEU A 166 -2.89 -12.63 1.21
C LEU A 166 -2.30 -13.96 0.78
N GLY A 167 -1.60 -13.97 -0.35
CA GLY A 167 -1.09 -15.19 -0.95
C GLY A 167 0.38 -15.09 -1.31
N TYR A 168 1.01 -16.25 -1.44
CA TYR A 168 2.14 -16.42 -2.32
C TYR A 168 1.64 -16.82 -3.70
N TRP A 169 2.17 -16.17 -4.73
CA TRP A 169 1.75 -16.37 -6.12
C TRP A 169 1.85 -17.82 -6.61
N ASP A 170 2.77 -18.61 -6.05
CA ASP A 170 2.98 -20.02 -6.44
C ASP A 170 1.99 -21.02 -5.82
N ASP A 171 0.88 -20.53 -5.25
CA ASP A 171 -0.14 -21.32 -4.54
C ASP A 171 0.42 -22.16 -3.36
N THR A 172 1.67 -21.90 -2.94
CA THR A 172 2.31 -22.65 -1.84
C THR A 172 1.82 -22.19 -0.47
N LEU A 173 1.16 -21.04 -0.38
CA LEU A 173 0.45 -20.58 0.80
C LEU A 173 -0.54 -19.49 0.39
N SER A 174 -1.82 -19.75 0.59
CA SER A 174 -2.86 -18.72 0.51
C SER A 174 -3.58 -18.69 1.85
N VAL A 175 -3.67 -17.50 2.44
CA VAL A 175 -4.46 -17.25 3.64
C VAL A 175 -5.51 -16.21 3.29
N THR A 176 -6.77 -16.58 3.52
CA THR A 176 -7.89 -15.71 3.23
C THR A 176 -8.40 -15.07 4.51
N ALA A 177 -8.87 -13.84 4.38
CA ALA A 177 -9.44 -13.13 5.50
C ALA A 177 -10.75 -13.83 5.92
N SER A 178 -10.84 -14.23 7.18
CA SER A 178 -12.12 -14.60 7.79
C SER A 178 -12.93 -13.35 8.17
N GLU A 179 -12.23 -12.24 8.42
CA GLU A 179 -12.84 -10.93 8.65
C GLU A 179 -11.92 -9.85 8.08
N LEU A 180 -12.49 -8.92 7.32
CA LEU A 180 -11.80 -7.74 6.83
C LEU A 180 -12.53 -6.48 7.29
N THR A 181 -11.79 -5.50 7.78
CA THR A 181 -12.25 -4.10 7.85
C THR A 181 -11.42 -3.24 6.93
N VAL A 182 -12.07 -2.50 6.03
CA VAL A 182 -11.45 -1.51 5.14
C VAL A 182 -12.08 -0.16 5.39
N ILE A 183 -11.25 0.88 5.49
CA ILE A 183 -11.68 2.27 5.51
C ILE A 183 -11.14 2.92 4.24
N VAL A 184 -12.04 3.24 3.31
CA VAL A 184 -11.71 3.98 2.08
C VAL A 184 -11.71 5.46 2.41
N ALA A 185 -10.55 6.10 2.28
CA ALA A 185 -10.36 7.53 2.52
C ALA A 185 -10.60 8.36 1.26
N THR A 186 -10.18 7.84 0.09
CA THR A 186 -10.45 8.46 -1.21
C THR A 186 -10.88 7.41 -2.22
N SER A 187 -11.83 7.78 -3.08
CA SER A 187 -12.36 6.93 -4.15
C SER A 187 -11.98 7.50 -5.53
N PRO A 188 -11.53 6.68 -6.48
CA PRO A 188 -11.32 7.11 -7.86
C PRO A 188 -12.66 7.21 -8.59
N SER A 189 -12.90 8.32 -9.27
CA SER A 189 -14.06 8.53 -10.15
C SER A 189 -13.75 8.17 -11.62
N SER A 190 -12.47 8.21 -12.01
CA SER A 190 -12.00 7.85 -13.35
C SER A 190 -10.69 7.08 -13.36
N VAL A 191 -10.36 6.49 -14.51
CA VAL A 191 -9.03 5.90 -14.78
C VAL A 191 -7.94 6.95 -14.55
N GLY A 192 -6.85 6.54 -13.91
CA GLY A 192 -5.71 7.40 -13.54
C GLY A 192 -5.85 8.08 -12.17
N GLU A 193 -7.02 8.03 -11.53
CA GLU A 193 -7.20 8.53 -10.17
C GLU A 193 -6.82 7.48 -9.12
N TYR A 194 -6.43 7.96 -7.93
CA TYR A 194 -6.01 7.11 -6.82
C TYR A 194 -7.14 6.80 -5.85
N MET A 195 -7.21 5.54 -5.45
CA MET A 195 -7.87 5.12 -4.22
C MET A 195 -6.84 5.09 -3.09
N THR A 196 -7.25 5.55 -1.90
CA THR A 196 -6.46 5.38 -0.68
C THR A 196 -7.34 4.88 0.44
N GLY A 197 -6.76 4.10 1.33
CA GLY A 197 -7.47 3.58 2.49
C GLY A 197 -6.57 2.84 3.45
N SER A 198 -7.16 2.45 4.57
CA SER A 198 -6.53 1.59 5.57
C SER A 198 -7.30 0.30 5.71
N PHE A 199 -6.64 -0.75 6.17
CA PHE A 199 -7.27 -2.04 6.37
C PHE A 199 -6.67 -2.82 7.54
N GLN A 200 -7.46 -3.77 8.03
CA GLN A 200 -7.08 -4.77 9.00
C GLN A 200 -7.83 -6.06 8.70
N ALA A 201 -7.19 -7.20 8.89
CA ALA A 201 -7.83 -8.49 8.63
C ALA A 201 -7.39 -9.53 9.65
N SER A 202 -8.32 -10.39 10.02
CA SER A 202 -8.03 -11.67 10.65
C SER A 202 -7.95 -12.70 9.52
N LEU A 203 -6.83 -13.42 9.44
CA LEU A 203 -6.59 -14.40 8.40
C LEU A 203 -6.75 -15.80 8.98
N SER A 204 -7.48 -16.66 8.26
CA SER A 204 -7.60 -18.08 8.57
C SER A 204 -7.25 -18.90 7.32
N GLY A 205 -6.34 -19.86 7.46
CA GLY A 205 -5.90 -20.67 6.32
C GLY A 205 -6.80 -21.88 6.08
N LYS A 206 -7.01 -22.24 4.80
CA LYS A 206 -7.10 -23.65 4.38
C LYS A 206 -5.69 -24.07 3.97
N GLY A 207 -5.18 -25.16 4.56
CA GLY A 207 -3.89 -25.74 4.16
C GLY A 207 -3.84 -25.98 2.65
N THR A 208 -2.63 -25.85 2.08
CA THR A 208 -2.33 -25.96 0.66
C THR A 208 -2.97 -27.15 -0.05
N LYS A 209 -3.13 -26.97 -1.38
CA LYS A 209 -3.41 -28.02 -2.37
C LYS A 209 -2.23 -29.01 -2.45
N GLY A 210 -2.09 -29.82 -1.42
CA GLY A 210 -1.01 -30.81 -1.26
C GLY A 210 -1.26 -31.76 -0.10
N ASP A 211 -2.02 -31.34 0.92
CA ASP A 211 -2.36 -32.18 2.05
C ASP A 211 -3.67 -32.97 1.81
N LYS A 212 -3.61 -33.92 0.86
CA LYS A 212 -4.61 -35.01 0.79
C LYS A 212 -4.32 -36.11 1.82
N THR A 213 -3.50 -35.85 2.83
CA THR A 213 -3.21 -36.82 3.88
C THR A 213 -4.17 -36.69 5.06
N LYS A 214 -5.26 -37.44 4.92
CA LYS A 214 -6.07 -38.04 5.99
C LYS A 214 -7.01 -37.09 6.74
N GLU A 215 -8.28 -37.18 6.34
CA GLU A 215 -9.42 -37.14 7.27
C GLU A 215 -9.07 -37.91 8.55
N GLY A 216 -9.11 -37.22 9.69
CA GLY A 216 -9.05 -37.89 11.00
C GLY A 216 -8.07 -37.33 12.01
N THR A 217 -8.09 -36.02 12.27
CA THR A 217 -7.79 -35.50 13.62
C THR A 217 -8.50 -34.17 13.81
N GLU A 218 -9.57 -34.17 14.63
CA GLU A 218 -10.04 -32.95 15.29
C GLU A 218 -8.91 -32.47 16.21
N GLY A 219 -8.19 -31.41 15.85
CA GLY A 219 -7.06 -30.96 16.65
C GLY A 219 -6.37 -29.71 16.12
N GLY A 220 -6.92 -28.55 16.48
CA GLY A 220 -6.32 -27.23 16.25
C GLY A 220 -6.42 -26.76 14.81
N GLY A 221 -7.37 -25.86 14.52
CA GLY A 221 -7.34 -25.12 13.25
C GLY A 221 -5.97 -24.41 13.07
N PRO A 222 -5.58 -24.11 11.83
CA PRO A 222 -4.33 -23.38 11.58
C PRO A 222 -4.30 -22.10 12.42
N PRO A 223 -3.10 -21.65 12.84
CA PRO A 223 -2.96 -20.45 13.65
C PRO A 223 -3.63 -19.26 12.95
N ALA A 224 -4.44 -18.51 13.68
CA ALA A 224 -4.99 -17.26 13.19
C ALA A 224 -3.84 -16.27 13.01
N HIS A 225 -3.72 -15.72 11.80
CA HIS A 225 -2.75 -14.66 11.51
C HIS A 225 -3.47 -13.31 11.51
N THR A 226 -2.75 -12.21 11.74
CA THR A 226 -3.35 -10.88 11.75
C THR A 226 -2.63 -9.93 10.82
N LEU A 227 -3.40 -9.27 9.96
CA LEU A 227 -2.98 -8.07 9.24
C LEU A 227 -3.44 -6.85 10.02
N SER A 228 -2.48 -6.02 10.42
CA SER A 228 -2.76 -4.79 11.15
C SER A 228 -1.99 -3.62 10.55
N ASP A 229 -2.45 -2.41 10.84
CA ASP A 229 -1.83 -1.18 10.35
C ASP A 229 -1.63 -1.18 8.83
N GLY A 230 -2.64 -1.70 8.12
CA GLY A 230 -2.67 -1.77 6.68
C GLY A 230 -2.98 -0.41 6.07
N PHE A 231 -2.24 -0.05 5.03
CA PHE A 231 -2.50 1.11 4.17
C PHE A 231 -2.36 0.69 2.71
N PHE A 232 -3.20 1.23 1.84
CA PHE A 232 -3.04 1.11 0.40
C PHE A 232 -3.21 2.46 -0.30
N LYS A 233 -2.48 2.63 -1.40
CA LYS A 233 -2.65 3.66 -2.41
C LYS A 233 -2.56 3.00 -3.78
N VAL A 234 -3.67 2.84 -4.47
CA VAL A 234 -3.72 2.17 -5.79
C VAL A 234 -4.34 3.08 -6.83
N VAL A 235 -3.85 3.00 -8.07
CA VAL A 235 -4.44 3.74 -9.19
C VAL A 235 -5.54 2.89 -9.85
N ARG A 236 -6.64 3.52 -10.27
CA ARG A 236 -7.58 2.85 -11.17
C ARG A 236 -6.97 2.77 -12.56
N VAL A 237 -6.57 1.57 -13.00
CA VAL A 237 -5.83 1.39 -14.27
C VAL A 237 -6.74 1.24 -15.49
N ALA A 238 -7.87 0.53 -15.35
CA ALA A 238 -8.95 0.50 -16.34
C ALA A 238 -10.24 -0.04 -15.71
N ASP A 239 -11.18 -0.43 -16.57
CA ASP A 239 -12.43 -1.11 -16.20
C ASP A 239 -12.43 -2.53 -16.79
N ASN A 240 -12.95 -3.48 -16.01
CA ASN A 240 -13.18 -4.89 -16.30
C ASN A 240 -11.92 -5.67 -16.68
N ILE A 241 -10.82 -5.44 -15.96
CA ILE A 241 -9.56 -6.15 -16.20
C ILE A 241 -9.53 -7.49 -15.47
N TRP A 242 -9.98 -7.52 -14.22
CA TRP A 242 -9.83 -8.68 -13.33
C TRP A 242 -11.10 -9.53 -13.18
N SER A 243 -12.16 -9.20 -13.92
CA SER A 243 -13.39 -10.01 -13.98
C SER A 243 -13.15 -11.28 -14.81
N TYR A 244 -12.70 -12.35 -14.15
CA TYR A 244 -12.66 -13.71 -14.70
C TYR A 244 -13.94 -14.50 -14.38
#